data_AF-A0A1V4WTG9-F1
#
_entry.id   AF-A0A1V4WTG9-F1
#
_cell.length_a   1.000
_cell.length_b   1.000
_cell.length_c   1.000
_cell.angle_alpha   90.00
_cell.angle_beta   90.00
_cell.angle_gamma   90.00
#
_symmetry.space_group_name_H-M   'P 1'
#
loop_
_entity.id
_entity.type
_entity.pdbx_description
1 polymer ?
#
loop_
_entity_poly.entity_id
_entity_poly.type
_entity_poly.pdbx_seq_one_letter_code
_entity_poly.pdbx_strand_id
1 'polypeptide(L)'
;MREFAEETGIRIDDPARFVPDLPISEMPGRMPVLLSVFRIAIDEREFDSRGSHDGDIVSVEAVSYGDIPEKITSGEIYLSSPVALISRLLLETSLKKNTAGDLP
;
A
#
# COMPACT_ATOMS: atom_id res chain seq x y z
N MET A 1 1.14 -1.14 -13.34
CA MET A 1 2.48 -1.65 -13.70
C MET A 1 3.42 -0.53 -14.12
N ARG A 2 3.10 0.25 -15.18
CA ARG A 2 3.92 1.40 -15.60
C ARG A 2 4.18 2.39 -14.45
N GLU A 3 3.12 3.01 -13.90
CA GLU A 3 3.25 4.00 -12.81
C GLU A 3 4.02 3.45 -11.61
N PHE A 4 3.74 2.20 -11.22
CA PHE A 4 4.46 1.55 -10.12
C PHE A 4 5.99 1.50 -10.38
N ALA A 5 6.41 1.16 -11.60
CA ALA A 5 7.83 1.11 -11.93
C ALA A 5 8.45 2.50 -12.09
N GLU A 6 7.70 3.46 -12.63
CA GLU A 6 8.15 4.84 -12.83
C GLU A 6 8.32 5.58 -11.50
N GLU A 7 7.36 5.43 -10.57
CA GLU A 7 7.40 6.08 -9.26
C GLU A 7 8.28 5.35 -8.25
N THR A 8 8.38 4.01 -8.29
CA THR A 8 9.12 3.26 -7.26
C THR A 8 10.49 2.74 -7.70
N GLY A 9 10.74 2.68 -9.01
CA GLY A 9 11.92 2.01 -9.57
C GLY A 9 11.87 0.47 -9.51
N ILE A 10 10.83 -0.13 -8.89
CA ILE A 10 10.67 -1.58 -8.76
C ILE A 10 9.97 -2.11 -10.02
N ARG A 11 10.61 -3.05 -10.71
CA ARG A 11 10.05 -3.68 -11.91
C ARG A 11 9.51 -5.07 -11.59
N ILE A 12 8.25 -5.27 -11.94
CA ILE A 12 7.55 -6.55 -11.80
C ILE A 12 7.08 -6.96 -13.19
N ASP A 13 7.70 -8.00 -13.75
CA ASP A 13 7.43 -8.44 -15.12
C ASP A 13 6.16 -9.28 -15.21
N ASP A 14 5.79 -10.00 -14.15
CA ASP A 14 4.59 -10.83 -14.09
C ASP A 14 3.35 -10.00 -13.70
N PRO A 15 2.41 -9.75 -14.62
CA PRO A 15 1.20 -8.98 -14.33
C PRO A 15 0.27 -9.66 -13.31
N ALA A 16 0.34 -11.00 -13.18
CA ALA A 16 -0.53 -11.75 -12.28
C ALA A 16 -0.26 -11.42 -10.80
N ARG A 17 0.90 -10.82 -10.49
CA ARG A 17 1.24 -10.37 -9.15
C ARG A 17 0.51 -9.10 -8.70
N PHE A 18 -0.10 -8.36 -9.63
CA PHE A 18 -0.96 -7.23 -9.32
C PHE A 18 -2.37 -7.74 -9.03
N VAL A 19 -2.60 -8.16 -7.80
CA VAL A 19 -3.88 -8.71 -7.36
C VAL A 19 -4.86 -7.56 -7.12
N PRO A 20 -6.01 -7.48 -7.82
CA PRO A 20 -7.00 -6.45 -7.58
C PRO A 20 -7.53 -6.48 -6.14
N ASP A 21 -7.72 -5.31 -5.54
CA ASP A 21 -8.35 -5.13 -4.24
C ASP A 21 -9.62 -4.28 -4.39
N LEU A 22 -10.42 -4.17 -3.33
CA LEU A 22 -11.63 -3.35 -3.32
C LEU A 22 -11.27 -1.88 -3.63
N PRO A 23 -11.93 -1.25 -4.62
CA PRO A 23 -11.63 0.12 -4.99
C PRO A 23 -11.97 1.11 -3.86
N ILE A 24 -11.46 2.34 -3.98
CA ILE A 24 -11.77 3.43 -3.04
C ILE A 24 -12.19 4.70 -3.78
N SER A 25 -13.14 5.43 -3.19
CA SER A 25 -13.47 6.78 -3.65
C SER A 25 -12.64 7.79 -2.86
N GLU A 26 -11.83 8.57 -3.56
CA GLU A 26 -11.01 9.60 -2.94
C GLU A 26 -11.82 10.84 -2.58
N MET A 27 -12.65 11.33 -3.52
CA MET A 27 -13.48 12.53 -3.34
C MET A 27 -14.89 12.31 -3.91
N PRO A 28 -15.74 11.47 -3.29
CA PRO A 28 -17.04 11.08 -3.86
C PRO A 28 -17.97 12.27 -4.17
N GLY A 29 -17.83 13.38 -3.44
CA GLY A 29 -18.60 14.61 -3.67
C GLY A 29 -18.06 15.52 -4.78
N ARG A 30 -16.91 15.21 -5.40
CA ARG A 30 -16.28 16.02 -6.46
C ARG A 30 -15.85 15.23 -7.68
N MET A 31 -15.47 13.97 -7.49
CA MET A 31 -14.92 13.10 -8.51
C MET A 31 -15.78 11.83 -8.59
N PRO A 32 -16.54 11.64 -9.68
CA PRO A 32 -17.43 10.48 -9.84
C PRO A 32 -16.65 9.24 -10.32
N VAL A 33 -15.43 9.04 -9.82
CA VAL A 33 -14.54 7.94 -10.21
C VAL A 33 -14.02 7.23 -8.97
N LEU A 34 -13.75 5.93 -9.14
CA LEU A 34 -13.12 5.09 -8.13
C LEU A 34 -11.66 4.86 -8.50
N LEU A 35 -10.79 4.95 -7.50
CA LEU A 35 -9.41 4.52 -7.64
C LEU A 35 -9.36 2.99 -7.67
N SER A 36 -8.75 2.45 -8.72
CA SER A 36 -8.48 1.02 -8.81
C SER A 36 -7.28 0.69 -7.92
N VAL A 37 -7.47 -0.24 -6.99
CA VAL A 37 -6.45 -0.62 -6.00
C VAL A 37 -5.91 -1.98 -6.36
N PHE A 38 -4.59 -2.14 -6.28
CA PHE A 38 -3.91 -3.40 -6.49
C PHE A 38 -2.98 -3.68 -5.30
N ARG A 39 -2.92 -4.94 -4.89
CA ARG A 39 -1.99 -5.44 -3.89
C ARG A 39 -0.93 -6.27 -4.58
N ILE A 40 0.32 -6.05 -4.19
CA ILE A 40 1.49 -6.74 -4.73
C ILE A 40 2.35 -7.15 -3.54
N ALA A 41 2.80 -8.39 -3.51
CA ALA A 41 3.83 -8.82 -2.57
C ALA A 41 5.19 -8.49 -3.21
N ILE A 42 6.01 -7.71 -2.51
CA ILE A 42 7.38 -7.34 -2.91
C ILE A 42 8.33 -7.99 -1.91
N ASP A 43 9.36 -8.66 -2.40
CA ASP A 43 10.41 -9.19 -1.54
C ASP A 43 11.55 -8.18 -1.30
N GLU A 44 12.41 -8.47 -0.34
CA GLU A 44 13.54 -7.60 0.04
C GLU A 44 14.50 -7.38 -1.14
N ARG A 45 14.76 -8.41 -1.94
CA ARG A 45 15.66 -8.31 -3.09
C ARG A 45 15.10 -7.38 -4.16
N GLU A 46 13.81 -7.46 -4.45
CA GLU A 46 13.12 -6.58 -5.39
C GLU A 46 13.14 -5.13 -4.93
N PHE A 47 12.97 -4.90 -3.63
CA PHE A 47 13.06 -3.57 -3.04
C PHE A 47 14.49 -3.02 -3.12
N ASP A 48 15.49 -3.80 -2.74
CA ASP A 48 16.89 -3.37 -2.68
C ASP A 48 17.52 -3.20 -4.07
N SER A 49 17.06 -3.96 -5.06
CA SER A 49 17.52 -3.86 -6.45
C SER A 49 16.74 -2.86 -7.30
N ARG A 50 15.86 -2.06 -6.69
CA ARG A 50 15.08 -1.03 -7.39
C ARG A 50 15.99 -0.03 -8.11
N GLY A 51 15.52 0.43 -9.27
CA GLY A 51 16.19 1.47 -10.04
C GLY A 51 15.87 2.88 -9.52
N SER A 52 16.32 3.89 -10.26
CA SER A 52 15.83 5.26 -10.09
C SER A 52 14.36 5.36 -10.48
N HIS A 53 13.62 6.27 -9.83
CA HIS A 53 12.29 6.71 -10.22
C HIS A 53 12.34 8.08 -10.93
N ASP A 54 11.24 8.49 -11.57
CA ASP A 54 11.13 9.70 -12.40
C ASP A 54 11.21 11.04 -11.64
N GLY A 55 11.05 11.01 -10.33
CA GLY A 55 11.21 12.16 -9.43
C GLY A 55 9.90 12.86 -9.06
N ASP A 56 8.75 12.31 -9.45
CA ASP A 56 7.44 12.84 -9.04
C ASP A 56 7.16 12.57 -7.55
N ILE A 57 7.78 11.52 -6.99
CA ILE A 57 7.83 11.26 -5.55
C ILE A 57 9.22 11.54 -4.98
N VAL A 58 9.29 11.89 -3.70
CA VAL A 58 10.54 12.26 -3.01
C VAL A 58 11.36 11.03 -2.60
N SER A 59 10.70 9.98 -2.10
CA SER A 59 11.34 8.77 -1.58
C SER A 59 10.41 7.57 -1.66
N VAL A 60 11.03 6.39 -1.69
CA VAL A 60 10.37 5.09 -1.52
C VAL A 60 10.92 4.46 -0.24
N GLU A 61 10.05 4.18 0.72
CA GLU A 61 10.42 3.71 2.05
C GLU A 61 9.69 2.41 2.41
N ALA A 62 10.42 1.48 3.02
CA ALA A 62 9.83 0.28 3.61
C ALA A 62 9.55 0.56 5.09
N VAL A 63 8.28 0.40 5.49
CA VAL A 63 7.83 0.68 6.86
C VAL A 63 7.35 -0.61 7.51
N SER A 64 7.74 -0.83 8.77
CA SER A 64 7.24 -1.97 9.54
C SER A 64 5.75 -1.83 9.84
N TYR A 65 4.99 -2.92 9.71
CA TYR A 65 3.56 -2.96 10.04
C TYR A 65 3.26 -2.45 11.46
N GLY A 66 4.18 -2.67 12.41
CA GLY A 66 4.03 -2.21 13.80
C GLY A 66 4.07 -0.70 13.97
N ASP A 67 4.76 0.02 13.08
CA ASP A 67 5.00 1.46 13.20
C ASP A 67 3.89 2.28 12.52
N ILE A 68 3.13 1.65 11.62
CA ILE A 68 2.08 2.30 10.82
C ILE A 68 1.03 3.02 11.70
N PRO A 69 0.45 2.41 12.75
CA PRO A 69 -0.57 3.09 13.56
C PRO A 69 -0.04 4.40 14.17
N GLU A 70 1.20 4.39 14.68
CA GLU A 70 1.83 5.57 15.23
C GLU A 70 2.00 6.66 14.16
N LYS A 71 2.54 6.30 12.98
CA LYS A 71 2.71 7.22 11.84
C LYS A 71 1.42 7.84 11.34
N ILE A 72 0.30 7.10 11.39
CA ILE A 72 -1.03 7.65 11.07
C ILE A 72 -1.46 8.64 12.16
N THR A 73 -1.34 8.26 13.43
CA THR A 73 -1.81 9.11 14.54
C THR A 73 -0.97 10.36 14.77
N SER A 74 0.32 10.34 14.43
CA SER A 74 1.21 11.49 14.49
C SER A 74 1.02 12.46 13.32
N GLY A 75 0.34 12.03 12.26
CA GLY A 75 0.14 12.81 11.03
C GLY A 75 1.29 12.70 10.03
N GLU A 76 2.25 11.78 10.22
CA GLU A 76 3.27 11.48 9.22
C GLU A 76 2.65 10.84 7.97
N ILE A 77 1.64 9.97 8.16
CA ILE A 77 0.77 9.45 7.10
C ILE A 77 -0.61 10.08 7.28
N TYR A 78 -0.95 11.06 6.44
CA TYR A 78 -2.16 11.88 6.63
C TYR A 78 -3.07 11.98 5.39
N LEU A 79 -2.65 11.47 4.23
CA LEU A 79 -3.47 11.48 3.02
C LEU A 79 -4.64 10.49 3.18
N SER A 80 -5.86 10.94 2.90
CA SER A 80 -7.09 10.19 3.17
C SER A 80 -7.13 8.83 2.49
N SER A 81 -6.79 8.75 1.20
CA SER A 81 -6.78 7.50 0.45
C SER A 81 -5.74 6.50 0.99
N PRO A 82 -4.45 6.85 1.16
CA PRO A 82 -3.48 5.99 1.84
C PRO A 82 -3.92 5.54 3.24
N VAL A 83 -4.38 6.46 4.09
CA VAL A 83 -4.86 6.12 5.45
C VAL A 83 -5.99 5.09 5.39
N ALA A 84 -6.97 5.26 4.49
CA ALA A 84 -8.08 4.34 4.36
C ALA A 84 -7.63 2.94 3.86
N LEU A 85 -6.73 2.87 2.86
CA LEU A 85 -6.21 1.61 2.33
C LEU A 85 -5.40 0.85 3.38
N ILE A 86 -4.49 1.55 4.06
CA ILE A 86 -3.66 1.00 5.12
C ILE A 86 -4.50 0.55 6.31
N SER A 87 -5.51 1.34 6.70
CA SER A 87 -6.43 0.97 7.79
C SER A 87 -7.18 -0.33 7.48
N ARG A 88 -7.64 -0.52 6.24
CA ARG A 88 -8.27 -1.77 5.81
C ARG A 88 -7.32 -2.95 5.99
N LEU A 89 -6.06 -2.82 5.54
CA LEU A 89 -5.03 -3.86 5.69
C LEU A 89 -4.76 -4.22 7.17
N LEU A 90 -4.66 -3.22 8.04
CA LEU A 90 -4.47 -3.43 9.49
C LEU A 90 -5.67 -4.13 10.13
N LEU A 91 -6.90 -3.73 9.76
CA LEU A 91 -8.13 -4.34 10.25
C LEU A 91 -8.28 -5.78 9.76
N GLU A 92 -8.00 -6.07 8.49
CA GLU A 92 -7.97 -7.44 7.96
C GLU A 92 -7.00 -8.33 8.74
N THR A 93 -5.82 -7.80 9.05
CA THR A 93 -4.79 -8.52 9.81
C THR A 93 -5.24 -8.79 11.25
N SER A 94 -5.82 -7.78 11.91
CA SER A 94 -6.37 -7.90 13.26
C SER A 94 -7.51 -8.92 13.33
N LEU A 95 -8.46 -8.85 12.40
CA LEU A 95 -9.56 -9.80 12.30
C LEU A 95 -9.04 -11.22 12.08
N LYS A 96 -8.08 -11.42 11.17
CA LYS A 96 -7.47 -12.75 10.94
C LYS A 96 -6.78 -13.30 12.19
N LYS A 97 -6.04 -12.48 12.95
CA LYS A 97 -5.45 -12.89 14.23
C LYS A 97 -6.52 -13.31 15.25
N ASN A 98 -7.58 -12.51 15.38
CA ASN A 98 -8.68 -12.82 16.28
C ASN A 98 -9.45 -14.09 15.88
N THR A 99 -9.48 -14.42 14.58
CA THR A 99 -10.15 -15.63 14.07
C THR A 99 -9.24 -16.87 14.13
N ALA A 100 -7.91 -16.67 14.06
CA ALA A 100 -6.92 -17.73 14.22
C ALA A 100 -6.76 -18.18 15.68
N GLY A 101 -7.26 -17.38 16.63
CA GLY A 101 -7.17 -17.64 18.06
C GLY A 101 -5.75 -17.45 18.58
N ASP A 102 -5.64 -16.76 19.71
CA ASP A 102 -4.59 -17.10 20.68
C ASP A 102 -4.80 -18.58 21.03
N LEU A 103 -4.13 -19.47 20.30
CA LEU A 103 -3.94 -20.84 20.75
C LEU A 103 -3.15 -20.73 22.08
N PRO A 104 -3.67 -21.30 23.18
CA PRO A 104 -2.96 -21.31 24.45
C PRO A 104 -1.59 -22.00 24.34
#